data_AF-A0A6A0GYZ5-F1
#
_entry.id   AF-A0A6A0GYZ5-F1
#
_cell.length_a   1.000
_cell.length_b   1.000
_cell.length_c   1.000
_cell.angle_alpha   90.00
_cell.angle_beta   90.00
_cell.angle_gamma   90.00
#
_symmetry.space_group_name_H-M   'P 1'
#
loop_
_entity.id
_entity.type
_entity.pdbx_description
1 polymer ?
#
loop_
_entity_poly.entity_id
_entity_poly.type
_entity_poly.pdbx_seq_one_letter_code
_entity_poly.pdbx_strand_id
1 'polypeptide(L)'
;MSRLYPTQDLPFSDRGIMPDIIFNPHGIPSRMTAGKLLEVIAGKAAAEYALSFDSTPFGFSDEKPAAEYFGSILEKAGFNYFGEDTMYSGIDGRMMDVKVYQGIMYYQRLRHMTEDKYQVRSTGAVDVVTRQPIKGRKRGGAIRFGEMERDALIAHGAVFTLKDRLLDCSDSSMEWTCTVCGCLLSAKPLQIPGSQKHFRVPVCALCGPDARMARLQIPHAFKYMVAELASIGICVKLKVSENADA
;
A
#
# COMPACT_ATOMS: atom_id res chain seq x y z
N MET A 1 -8.64 13.24 0.27
CA MET A 1 -9.91 13.29 1.02
C MET A 1 -9.91 12.15 2.01
N SER A 2 -10.05 12.41 3.31
CA SER A 2 -10.09 11.36 4.33
C SER A 2 -11.49 10.76 4.46
N ARG A 3 -12.51 11.61 4.50
CA ARG A 3 -13.93 11.23 4.61
C ARG A 3 -14.81 12.26 3.91
N LEU A 4 -15.89 11.81 3.30
CA LEU A 4 -17.02 12.65 2.91
C LEU A 4 -18.00 12.67 4.08
N TYR A 5 -18.22 13.83 4.67
CA TYR A 5 -19.20 14.01 5.73
C TYR A 5 -20.56 14.36 5.11
N PRO A 6 -21.67 13.83 5.64
CA PRO A 6 -22.98 14.30 5.24
C PRO A 6 -23.15 15.75 5.70
N THR A 7 -23.92 16.51 4.93
CA THR A 7 -24.12 17.94 5.19
C THR A 7 -24.61 18.20 6.60
N GLN A 8 -25.61 17.46 7.09
CA GLN A 8 -26.17 17.62 8.43
C GLN A 8 -25.15 17.55 9.59
N ASP A 9 -24.04 16.82 9.43
CA ASP A 9 -23.03 16.66 10.49
C ASP A 9 -21.95 17.76 10.44
N LEU A 10 -21.90 18.54 9.35
CA LEU A 10 -20.91 19.59 9.17
C LEU A 10 -21.26 20.82 10.02
N PRO A 11 -20.24 21.55 10.50
CA PRO A 11 -20.47 22.81 11.17
C PRO A 11 -21.02 23.86 10.20
N PHE A 12 -21.87 24.74 10.69
CA PHE A 12 -22.48 25.81 9.91
C PHE A 12 -22.23 27.17 10.56
N SER A 13 -22.14 28.22 9.76
CA SER A 13 -21.92 29.58 10.26
C SER A 13 -23.22 30.24 10.72
N ASP A 14 -23.14 31.42 11.36
CA ASP A 14 -24.29 32.28 11.68
C ASP A 14 -25.19 32.56 10.46
N ARG A 15 -24.61 32.57 9.26
CA ARG A 15 -25.33 32.77 7.98
C ARG A 15 -25.88 31.46 7.40
N GLY A 16 -25.76 30.34 8.09
CA GLY A 16 -26.16 29.00 7.63
C GLY A 16 -25.24 28.41 6.55
N ILE A 17 -24.04 28.98 6.36
CA ILE A 17 -23.11 28.52 5.33
C ILE A 17 -22.33 27.33 5.87
N MET A 18 -22.24 26.28 5.05
CA MET A 18 -21.56 25.04 5.38
C MET A 18 -20.30 24.92 4.51
N PRO A 19 -19.15 24.51 5.08
CA PRO A 19 -17.92 24.45 4.32
C PRO A 19 -17.89 23.22 3.40
N ASP A 20 -17.46 23.40 2.16
CA ASP A 20 -17.23 22.29 1.22
C ASP A 20 -15.99 21.46 1.60
N ILE A 21 -14.96 22.12 2.14
CA ILE A 21 -13.67 21.50 2.49
C ILE A 21 -13.26 21.97 3.88
N ILE A 22 -12.99 21.00 4.77
CA ILE A 22 -12.38 21.24 6.08
C ILE A 22 -10.89 20.93 5.99
N PHE A 23 -10.06 21.87 6.46
CA PHE A 23 -8.62 21.74 6.52
C PHE A 23 -8.13 21.76 7.97
N ASN A 24 -7.26 20.83 8.33
CA ASN A 24 -6.71 20.74 9.68
C ASN A 24 -5.67 21.86 9.92
N PRO A 25 -5.82 22.71 10.95
CA PRO A 25 -4.86 23.78 11.25
C PRO A 25 -3.44 23.27 11.53
N HIS A 26 -3.27 22.03 12.03
CA HIS A 26 -1.95 21.46 12.28
C HIS A 26 -1.06 21.34 11.02
N GLY A 27 -1.66 21.40 9.82
CA GLY A 27 -0.89 21.40 8.57
C GLY A 27 -0.21 22.73 8.22
N ILE A 28 -0.53 23.82 8.91
CA ILE A 28 -0.02 25.17 8.60
C ILE A 28 1.37 25.41 9.23
N PRO A 29 1.60 25.18 10.54
CA PRO A 29 2.87 25.56 11.18
C PRO A 29 4.09 24.89 10.55
N SER A 30 3.98 23.60 10.22
CA SER A 30 5.10 22.85 9.63
C SER A 30 5.39 23.22 8.17
N ARG A 31 4.40 23.73 7.44
CA ARG A 31 4.52 24.07 6.01
C ARG A 31 4.73 25.56 5.76
N MET A 32 4.50 26.39 6.77
CA MET A 32 4.66 27.85 6.73
C MET A 32 3.93 28.51 5.54
N THR A 33 2.79 27.95 5.12
CA THR A 33 2.01 28.45 3.98
C THR A 33 1.07 29.58 4.42
N ALA A 34 1.63 30.72 4.84
CA ALA A 34 0.86 31.89 5.27
C ALA A 34 0.01 32.49 4.13
N GLY A 35 0.48 32.40 2.88
CA GLY A 35 -0.27 32.86 1.71
C GLY A 35 -1.64 32.18 1.55
N LYS A 36 -1.76 30.92 2.01
CA LYS A 36 -3.03 30.19 2.02
C LYS A 36 -4.08 30.89 2.90
N LEU A 37 -3.66 31.42 4.04
CA LEU A 37 -4.54 32.15 4.94
C LEU A 37 -4.97 33.46 4.29
N LEU A 38 -4.02 34.22 3.72
CA LEU A 38 -4.32 35.46 2.99
C LEU A 38 -5.30 35.24 1.83
N GLU A 39 -5.16 34.15 1.08
CA GLU A 39 -6.08 33.82 -0.02
C GLU A 39 -7.51 33.57 0.48
N VAL A 40 -7.68 32.93 1.63
CA VAL A 40 -9.00 32.64 2.22
C VAL A 40 -9.77 33.92 2.57
N ILE A 41 -9.10 34.89 3.20
CA ILE A 41 -9.73 36.20 3.52
C ILE A 41 -9.94 37.05 2.28
N ALA A 42 -9.00 37.05 1.34
CA ALA A 42 -9.13 37.76 0.07
C ALA A 42 -10.29 37.20 -0.74
N GLY A 43 -10.42 35.87 -0.85
CA GLY A 43 -11.50 35.21 -1.56
C GLY A 43 -12.87 35.45 -0.93
N LYS A 44 -12.93 35.52 0.40
CA LYS A 44 -14.17 35.87 1.12
C LYS A 44 -14.58 37.32 0.87
N ALA A 45 -13.64 38.27 0.97
CA ALA A 45 -13.90 39.67 0.65
C ALA A 45 -14.30 39.86 -0.83
N ALA A 46 -13.67 39.12 -1.73
CA ALA A 46 -13.94 39.14 -3.16
C ALA A 46 -15.36 38.69 -3.47
N ALA A 47 -15.83 37.62 -2.80
CA ALA A 47 -17.18 37.09 -3.00
C ALA A 47 -18.27 38.05 -2.53
N GLU A 48 -18.06 38.79 -1.43
CA GLU A 48 -19.08 39.72 -0.92
C GLU A 48 -19.25 40.95 -1.84
N TYR A 49 -18.14 41.48 -2.36
CA TYR A 49 -18.16 42.68 -3.22
C TYR A 49 -18.17 42.38 -4.72
N ALA A 50 -18.22 41.10 -5.11
CA ALA A 50 -18.08 40.65 -6.50
C ALA A 50 -16.83 41.24 -7.20
N LEU A 51 -15.71 41.30 -6.48
CA LEU A 51 -14.42 41.80 -6.96
C LEU A 51 -13.46 40.63 -7.22
N SER A 52 -12.49 40.86 -8.10
CA SER A 52 -11.32 39.99 -8.23
C SER A 52 -10.11 40.75 -7.71
N PHE A 53 -9.40 40.18 -6.75
CA PHE A 53 -8.15 40.76 -6.26
C PHE A 53 -6.97 40.26 -7.08
N ASP A 54 -6.04 41.16 -7.36
CA ASP A 54 -4.75 40.79 -7.92
C ASP A 54 -3.89 40.15 -6.83
N SER A 55 -3.42 38.93 -7.11
CA SER A 55 -2.53 38.17 -6.22
C SER A 55 -1.11 38.06 -6.77
N THR A 56 -0.70 39.00 -7.65
CA THR A 56 0.66 39.06 -8.18
C THR A 56 1.67 39.23 -7.03
N PRO A 57 2.75 38.42 -6.98
CA PRO A 57 3.78 38.56 -5.96
C PRO A 57 4.35 39.98 -5.90
N PHE A 58 4.74 40.43 -4.71
CA PHE A 58 5.33 41.75 -4.44
C PHE A 58 4.42 42.97 -4.67
N GLY A 59 3.09 42.78 -4.74
CA GLY A 59 2.12 43.90 -4.75
C GLY A 59 1.93 44.58 -3.39
N PHE A 60 2.29 43.90 -2.30
CA PHE A 60 2.17 44.38 -0.92
C PHE A 60 3.57 44.59 -0.31
N SER A 61 3.68 45.59 0.57
CA SER A 61 4.91 45.93 1.30
C SER A 61 4.69 45.80 2.80
N ASP A 62 5.77 45.83 3.58
CA ASP A 62 5.68 45.80 5.05
C ASP A 62 4.91 47.01 5.62
N GLU A 63 4.92 48.15 4.92
CA GLU A 63 4.13 49.34 5.28
C GLU A 63 2.63 49.16 5.01
N LYS A 64 2.25 48.25 4.10
CA LYS A 64 0.87 47.95 3.74
C LYS A 64 0.67 46.43 3.64
N PRO A 65 0.59 45.75 4.78
CA PRO A 65 0.43 44.31 4.80
C PRO A 65 -0.89 43.87 4.15
N ALA A 66 -0.83 42.79 3.37
CA ALA A 66 -2.02 42.22 2.72
C ALA A 66 -3.12 41.85 3.74
N ALA A 67 -2.74 41.37 4.93
CA ALA A 67 -3.67 41.01 5.99
C ALA A 67 -4.52 42.21 6.43
N GLU A 68 -3.91 43.38 6.59
CA GLU A 68 -4.62 44.59 7.01
C GLU A 68 -5.53 45.14 5.91
N TYR A 69 -5.05 45.09 4.66
CA TYR A 69 -5.82 45.50 3.49
C TYR A 69 -7.12 44.68 3.39
N PHE A 70 -7.03 43.35 3.37
CA PHE A 70 -8.21 42.49 3.27
C PHE A 70 -9.06 42.51 4.53
N GLY A 71 -8.46 42.64 5.72
CA GLY A 71 -9.20 42.76 6.98
C GLY A 71 -10.09 43.98 7.03
N SER A 72 -9.61 45.14 6.55
CA SER A 72 -10.41 46.38 6.48
C SER A 72 -11.59 46.28 5.50
N ILE A 73 -11.47 45.46 4.45
CA ILE A 73 -12.54 45.21 3.49
C ILE A 73 -13.58 44.27 4.09
N LEU A 74 -13.14 43.21 4.79
CA LEU A 74 -14.03 42.29 5.50
C LEU A 74 -14.84 43.00 6.59
N GLU A 75 -14.21 43.90 7.34
CA GLU A 75 -14.89 44.69 8.37
C GLU A 75 -15.99 45.58 7.76
N LYS A 76 -15.73 46.21 6.61
CA LYS A 76 -16.74 46.98 5.85
C LYS A 76 -17.89 46.11 5.35
N ALA A 77 -17.64 44.82 5.10
CA ALA A 77 -18.65 43.83 4.73
C ALA A 77 -19.43 43.27 5.95
N GLY A 78 -19.11 43.72 7.17
CA GLY A 78 -19.74 43.22 8.39
C GLY A 78 -19.25 41.84 8.83
N PHE A 79 -18.09 41.40 8.36
CA PHE A 79 -17.38 40.23 8.87
C PHE A 79 -16.33 40.64 9.91
N ASN A 80 -15.81 39.66 10.64
CA ASN A 80 -14.67 39.87 11.51
C ASN A 80 -13.42 40.28 10.71
N TYR A 81 -12.69 41.28 11.20
CA TYR A 81 -11.45 41.78 10.63
C TYR A 81 -10.43 40.66 10.34
N PHE A 82 -10.31 39.68 11.25
CA PHE A 82 -9.39 38.55 11.08
C PHE A 82 -9.96 37.42 10.22
N GLY A 83 -11.20 37.52 9.70
CA GLY A 83 -11.82 36.48 8.88
C GLY A 83 -12.34 35.26 9.66
N GLU A 84 -12.40 35.33 10.99
CA GLU A 84 -12.95 34.27 11.82
C GLU A 84 -14.47 34.42 12.00
N ASP A 85 -15.20 33.34 11.77
CA ASP A 85 -16.65 33.28 11.95
C ASP A 85 -17.03 32.46 13.18
N THR A 86 -18.16 32.80 13.78
CA THR A 86 -18.81 31.93 14.76
C THR A 86 -19.46 30.76 14.02
N MET A 87 -19.15 29.54 14.46
CA MET A 87 -19.70 28.31 13.90
C MET A 87 -20.47 27.54 14.96
N TYR A 88 -21.43 26.74 14.51
CA TYR A 88 -22.20 25.82 15.34
C TYR A 88 -21.87 24.38 14.94
N SER A 89 -21.89 23.48 15.93
CA SER A 89 -21.74 22.04 15.71
C SER A 89 -22.97 21.49 14.97
N GLY A 90 -22.77 20.80 13.85
CA GLY A 90 -23.87 20.12 13.13
C GLY A 90 -24.46 18.94 13.93
N ILE A 91 -23.67 18.36 14.85
CA ILE A 91 -24.09 17.21 15.66
C ILE A 91 -24.90 17.67 16.89
N ASP A 92 -24.38 18.64 17.63
CA ASP A 92 -24.97 19.08 18.91
C ASP A 92 -25.87 20.31 18.78
N GLY A 93 -25.77 21.05 17.66
CA GLY A 93 -26.43 22.33 17.45
C GLY A 93 -25.90 23.48 18.30
N ARG A 94 -24.88 23.25 19.14
CA ARG A 94 -24.29 24.25 20.04
C ARG A 94 -23.25 25.10 19.32
N MET A 95 -23.12 26.36 19.75
CA MET A 95 -22.04 27.25 19.32
C MET A 95 -20.68 26.67 19.74
N MET A 96 -19.70 26.74 18.85
CA MET A 96 -18.33 26.32 19.16
C MET A 96 -17.65 27.33 20.08
N ASP A 97 -16.81 26.84 21.00
CA ASP A 97 -16.07 27.68 21.96
C ASP A 97 -15.04 28.59 21.27
N VAL A 98 -14.58 28.21 20.08
CA VAL A 98 -13.60 28.95 19.28
C VAL A 98 -14.22 29.44 17.98
N LYS A 99 -13.78 30.63 17.55
CA LYS A 99 -14.10 31.13 16.22
C LYS A 99 -13.29 30.36 15.18
N VAL A 100 -13.93 30.02 14.07
CA VAL A 100 -13.32 29.21 13.02
C VAL A 100 -12.93 30.12 11.86
N TYR A 101 -11.72 29.95 11.36
CA TYR A 101 -11.26 30.67 10.18
C TYR A 101 -11.92 30.09 8.92
N GLN A 102 -12.81 30.87 8.30
CA GLN A 102 -13.61 30.46 7.15
C GLN A 102 -13.50 31.48 6.00
N GLY A 103 -13.43 30.97 4.78
CA GLY A 103 -13.47 31.79 3.57
C GLY A 103 -13.34 30.94 2.32
N ILE A 104 -13.05 31.58 1.20
CA ILE A 104 -13.05 30.96 -0.14
C ILE A 104 -11.62 30.89 -0.63
N MET A 105 -11.23 29.73 -1.14
CA MET A 105 -9.89 29.50 -1.66
C MET A 105 -9.96 28.60 -2.88
N TYR A 106 -9.07 28.84 -3.85
CA TYR A 106 -9.04 28.03 -5.04
C TYR A 106 -8.38 26.66 -4.80
N TYR A 107 -9.07 25.59 -5.18
CA TYR A 107 -8.56 24.22 -5.07
C TYR A 107 -8.38 23.57 -6.45
N GLN A 108 -7.31 22.79 -6.59
CA GLN A 108 -7.05 21.96 -7.75
C GLN A 108 -7.25 20.48 -7.41
N ARG A 109 -8.01 19.77 -8.24
CA ARG A 109 -8.16 18.30 -8.14
C ARG A 109 -7.00 17.60 -8.83
N LEU A 110 -6.24 16.81 -8.09
CA LEU A 110 -5.14 16.01 -8.63
C LEU A 110 -5.65 14.76 -9.36
N ARG A 111 -4.88 14.32 -10.37
CA ARG A 111 -5.21 13.13 -11.20
C ARG A 111 -5.09 11.79 -10.47
N HIS A 112 -4.39 11.74 -9.34
CA HIS A 112 -4.09 10.47 -8.66
C HIS A 112 -5.28 10.02 -7.80
N MET A 113 -6.01 9.02 -8.28
CA MET A 113 -7.15 8.44 -7.57
C MET A 113 -6.70 7.24 -6.71
N THR A 114 -7.38 7.02 -5.58
CA THR A 114 -7.15 5.87 -4.69
C THR A 114 -7.65 4.56 -5.27
N GLU A 115 -8.71 4.62 -6.07
CA GLU A 115 -9.25 3.49 -6.83
C GLU A 115 -8.19 2.90 -7.78
N ASP A 116 -7.35 3.75 -8.36
CA ASP A 116 -6.21 3.32 -9.16
C ASP A 116 -5.06 2.75 -8.34
N LYS A 117 -5.22 2.46 -7.05
CA LYS A 117 -4.16 1.93 -6.18
C LYS A 117 -4.54 0.69 -5.39
N TYR A 118 -5.82 0.32 -5.27
CA TYR A 118 -6.18 -0.87 -4.50
C TYR A 118 -5.67 -2.15 -5.18
N GLN A 119 -5.23 -3.14 -4.40
CA GLN A 119 -4.83 -4.47 -4.88
C GLN A 119 -5.08 -5.52 -3.79
N VAL A 120 -5.63 -6.67 -4.18
CA VAL A 120 -5.89 -7.84 -3.33
C VAL A 120 -5.68 -9.09 -4.18
N ARG A 121 -5.19 -10.19 -3.59
CA ARG A 121 -5.10 -11.51 -4.23
C ARG A 121 -5.26 -12.62 -3.20
N SER A 122 -5.91 -13.72 -3.62
CA SER A 122 -6.02 -14.99 -2.89
C SER A 122 -5.40 -16.17 -3.67
N THR A 123 -5.77 -16.39 -4.94
CA THR A 123 -5.04 -17.27 -5.88
C THR A 123 -5.01 -16.64 -7.27
N GLY A 124 -4.08 -17.04 -8.13
CA GLY A 124 -3.99 -16.47 -9.48
C GLY A 124 -2.86 -17.07 -10.29
N ALA A 125 -2.60 -16.47 -11.46
CA ALA A 125 -1.53 -16.93 -12.33
C ALA A 125 -0.16 -16.92 -11.63
N VAL A 126 0.63 -17.92 -11.98
CA VAL A 126 2.01 -18.11 -11.54
C VAL A 126 2.92 -18.04 -12.76
N ASP A 127 4.15 -17.61 -12.53
CA ASP A 127 5.20 -17.61 -13.52
C ASP A 127 5.58 -19.06 -13.90
N VAL A 128 5.93 -19.28 -15.16
CA VAL A 128 6.18 -20.63 -15.68
C VAL A 128 7.49 -21.21 -15.14
N VAL A 129 8.50 -20.36 -14.97
CA VAL A 129 9.84 -20.77 -14.53
C VAL A 129 9.86 -20.97 -13.01
N THR A 130 9.50 -19.93 -12.27
CA THR A 130 9.64 -19.95 -10.81
C THR A 130 8.45 -20.57 -10.10
N ARG A 131 7.28 -20.70 -10.75
CA ARG A 131 5.98 -20.99 -10.13
C ARG A 131 5.57 -20.00 -9.04
N GLN A 132 6.23 -18.86 -8.94
CA GLN A 132 5.84 -17.79 -8.03
C GLN A 132 4.73 -16.94 -8.65
N PRO A 133 3.92 -16.26 -7.83
CA PRO A 133 2.94 -15.31 -8.32
C PRO A 133 3.49 -14.24 -9.29
N ILE A 134 2.78 -14.00 -10.39
CA ILE A 134 3.21 -13.00 -11.40
C ILE A 134 3.19 -11.55 -10.87
N LYS A 135 3.97 -10.68 -11.52
CA LYS A 135 3.99 -9.23 -11.24
C LYS A 135 2.88 -8.49 -12.00
N GLY A 136 2.32 -7.47 -11.34
CA GLY A 136 1.52 -6.42 -11.97
C GLY A 136 0.02 -6.50 -11.64
N ARG A 137 -0.55 -5.37 -11.20
CA ARG A 137 -1.95 -5.31 -10.77
C ARG A 137 -2.94 -5.70 -11.86
N LYS A 138 -2.78 -5.18 -13.09
CA LYS A 138 -3.69 -5.48 -14.21
C LYS A 138 -3.80 -6.97 -14.53
N ARG A 139 -2.80 -7.77 -14.14
CA ARG A 139 -2.75 -9.22 -14.34
C ARG A 139 -3.15 -10.02 -13.10
N GLY A 140 -3.64 -9.36 -12.05
CA GLY A 140 -3.91 -10.03 -10.76
C GLY A 140 -2.62 -10.52 -10.07
N GLY A 141 -1.52 -9.79 -10.25
CA GLY A 141 -0.25 -10.13 -9.63
C GLY A 141 -0.33 -10.11 -8.10
N ALA A 142 0.58 -10.83 -7.44
CA ALA A 142 0.67 -10.78 -5.97
C ALA A 142 1.45 -9.55 -5.49
N ILE A 143 1.36 -9.31 -4.20
CA ILE A 143 2.19 -8.35 -3.47
C ILE A 143 3.54 -9.03 -3.22
N ARG A 144 4.61 -8.27 -3.44
CA ARG A 144 5.97 -8.75 -3.16
C ARG A 144 6.19 -8.73 -1.65
N PHE A 145 6.53 -9.89 -1.10
CA PHE A 145 7.12 -9.99 0.23
C PHE A 145 8.65 -9.94 0.05
N GLY A 146 9.27 -8.85 0.48
CA GLY A 146 10.67 -8.54 0.22
C GLY A 146 11.58 -8.95 1.38
N GLU A 147 12.82 -8.48 1.26
CA GLU A 147 13.88 -8.75 2.24
C GLU A 147 13.65 -8.03 3.56
N MET A 148 13.24 -6.77 3.52
CA MET A 148 12.97 -5.98 4.73
C MET A 148 11.81 -6.58 5.54
N GLU A 149 10.79 -7.10 4.86
CA GLU A 149 9.65 -7.74 5.51
C GLU A 149 10.03 -9.10 6.12
N ARG A 150 10.94 -9.85 5.47
CA ARG A 150 11.53 -11.07 6.04
C ARG A 150 12.24 -10.74 7.35
N ASP A 151 13.12 -9.76 7.34
CA ASP A 151 13.96 -9.41 8.49
C ASP A 151 13.11 -8.92 9.67
N ALA A 152 12.03 -8.18 9.38
CA ALA A 152 11.04 -7.79 10.39
C ALA A 152 10.38 -9.02 11.05
N LEU A 153 9.96 -10.03 10.29
CA LEU A 153 9.37 -11.25 10.85
C LEU A 153 10.38 -12.09 11.66
N ILE A 154 11.64 -12.12 11.23
CA ILE A 154 12.72 -12.78 11.98
C ILE A 154 12.94 -12.08 13.32
N ALA A 155 13.00 -10.75 13.33
CA ALA A 155 13.16 -9.96 14.55
C ALA A 155 12.02 -10.18 15.55
N HIS A 156 10.79 -10.38 15.06
CA HIS A 156 9.64 -10.75 15.89
C HIS A 156 9.62 -12.22 16.34
N GLY A 157 10.51 -13.08 15.84
CA GLY A 157 10.48 -14.52 16.11
C GLY A 157 9.28 -15.25 15.50
N ALA A 158 8.61 -14.65 14.51
CA ALA A 158 7.39 -15.18 13.90
C ALA A 158 7.70 -16.22 12.80
N VAL A 159 8.35 -17.32 13.19
CA VAL A 159 8.87 -18.34 12.26
C VAL A 159 7.77 -18.99 11.42
N PHE A 160 6.61 -19.31 12.03
CA PHE A 160 5.50 -19.91 11.30
C PHE A 160 4.93 -18.97 10.24
N THR A 161 4.79 -17.68 10.55
CA THR A 161 4.33 -16.67 9.59
C THR A 161 5.35 -16.49 8.47
N LEU A 162 6.64 -16.53 8.78
CA LEU A 162 7.70 -16.45 7.78
C LEU A 162 7.67 -17.66 6.83
N LYS A 163 7.52 -18.87 7.36
CA LYS A 163 7.35 -20.10 6.56
C LYS A 163 6.09 -20.02 5.70
N ASP A 164 4.97 -19.58 6.27
CA ASP A 164 3.71 -19.44 5.53
C ASP A 164 3.86 -18.48 4.34
N ARG A 165 4.46 -17.30 4.55
CA ARG A 165 4.59 -16.29 3.49
C ARG A 165 5.62 -16.63 2.41
N LEU A 166 6.76 -17.22 2.78
CA LEU A 166 7.83 -17.51 1.84
C LEU A 166 7.72 -18.88 1.17
N LEU A 167 7.08 -19.87 1.80
CA LEU A 167 6.95 -21.23 1.28
C LEU A 167 5.49 -21.56 0.95
N ASP A 168 4.63 -21.68 1.96
CA ASP A 168 3.30 -22.29 1.80
C ASP A 168 2.39 -21.48 0.86
N CYS A 169 2.40 -20.15 0.96
CA CYS A 169 1.60 -19.24 0.15
C CYS A 169 2.23 -18.83 -1.19
N SER A 170 3.49 -19.20 -1.46
CA SER A 170 4.24 -18.75 -2.64
C SER A 170 4.43 -19.90 -3.63
N ASP A 171 5.49 -20.70 -3.45
CA ASP A 171 5.98 -21.69 -4.41
C ASP A 171 6.27 -23.04 -3.76
N SER A 172 5.51 -23.38 -2.71
CA SER A 172 5.55 -24.70 -2.09
C SER A 172 5.33 -25.82 -3.11
N SER A 173 6.31 -26.73 -3.19
CA SER A 173 6.26 -27.90 -4.05
C SER A 173 6.71 -29.14 -3.29
N MET A 174 6.01 -30.25 -3.53
CA MET A 174 6.41 -31.56 -3.00
C MET A 174 7.22 -32.32 -4.06
N GLU A 175 8.51 -32.51 -3.80
CA GLU A 175 9.46 -33.08 -4.75
C GLU A 175 10.10 -34.36 -4.19
N TRP A 176 10.57 -35.23 -5.10
CA TRP A 176 11.19 -36.51 -4.74
C TRP A 176 12.71 -36.41 -4.78
N THR A 177 13.38 -36.90 -3.74
CA THR A 177 14.84 -36.92 -3.64
C THR A 177 15.31 -38.31 -3.24
N CYS A 178 16.37 -38.81 -3.86
CA CYS A 178 16.99 -40.08 -3.49
C CYS A 178 17.79 -39.92 -2.20
N THR A 179 17.61 -40.82 -1.22
CA THR A 179 18.34 -40.77 0.06
C THR A 179 19.81 -41.16 -0.09
N VAL A 180 20.15 -41.96 -1.11
CA VAL A 180 21.51 -42.47 -1.34
C VAL A 180 22.39 -41.43 -2.05
N CYS A 181 21.93 -40.86 -3.17
CA CYS A 181 22.72 -39.87 -3.91
C CYS A 181 22.45 -38.42 -3.51
N GLY A 182 21.32 -38.14 -2.85
CA GLY A 182 20.93 -36.79 -2.46
C GLY A 182 20.55 -35.87 -3.64
N CYS A 183 20.47 -36.39 -4.86
CA CYS A 183 20.21 -35.60 -6.07
C CYS A 183 18.71 -35.39 -6.28
N LEU A 184 18.26 -34.13 -6.28
CA LEU A 184 16.86 -33.77 -6.48
C LEU A 184 16.35 -34.02 -7.92
N LEU A 185 17.21 -33.81 -8.92
CA LEU A 185 16.84 -33.91 -10.34
C LEU A 185 16.87 -35.35 -10.89
N SER A 186 17.27 -36.32 -10.06
CA SER A 186 17.49 -37.70 -10.49
C SER A 186 16.20 -38.55 -10.54
N ALA A 187 15.09 -38.04 -10.00
CA ALA A 187 13.83 -38.76 -9.93
C ALA A 187 13.17 -38.86 -11.32
N LYS A 188 13.02 -40.09 -11.84
CA LYS A 188 12.25 -40.38 -13.05
C LYS A 188 11.03 -41.22 -12.71
N PRO A 189 9.85 -40.94 -13.28
CA PRO A 189 8.71 -41.82 -13.14
C PRO A 189 8.94 -43.09 -13.96
N LEU A 190 8.96 -44.27 -13.32
CA LEU A 190 8.88 -45.54 -14.03
C LEU A 190 7.42 -45.91 -14.27
N GLN A 191 7.10 -46.29 -15.50
CA GLN A 191 5.83 -46.94 -15.82
C GLN A 191 6.01 -48.45 -15.65
N ILE A 192 5.21 -49.05 -14.79
CA ILE A 192 5.20 -50.51 -14.62
C ILE A 192 4.44 -51.12 -15.80
N PRO A 193 5.08 -51.97 -16.63
CA PRO A 193 4.40 -52.61 -17.74
C PRO A 193 3.30 -53.56 -17.19
N GLY A 194 2.04 -53.30 -17.55
CA GLY A 194 0.90 -54.16 -17.20
C GLY A 194 -0.16 -53.54 -16.27
N SER A 195 0.08 -52.37 -15.68
CA SER A 195 -0.94 -51.66 -14.87
C SER A 195 -1.70 -50.64 -15.72
N GLN A 196 -3.03 -50.78 -15.83
CA GLN A 196 -3.91 -49.80 -16.49
C GLN A 196 -4.03 -48.48 -15.70
N LYS A 197 -3.63 -48.45 -14.42
CA LYS A 197 -3.52 -47.23 -13.63
C LYS A 197 -2.10 -46.70 -13.72
N HIS A 198 -1.95 -45.44 -14.11
CA HIS A 198 -0.70 -44.67 -14.20
C HIS A 198 0.00 -44.46 -12.83
N PHE A 199 0.20 -45.51 -12.03
CA PHE A 199 0.95 -45.41 -10.79
C PHE A 199 2.44 -45.33 -11.15
N ARG A 200 2.97 -44.12 -11.15
CA ARG A 200 4.38 -43.82 -11.45
C ARG A 200 5.15 -43.86 -10.14
N VAL A 201 5.86 -44.97 -9.88
CA VAL A 201 6.83 -45.00 -8.77
C VAL A 201 8.05 -44.20 -9.21
N PRO A 202 8.49 -43.18 -8.46
CA PRO A 202 9.70 -42.44 -8.78
C PRO A 202 10.91 -43.32 -8.49
N VAL A 203 11.78 -43.48 -9.46
CA VAL A 203 13.05 -44.19 -9.31
C VAL A 203 14.20 -43.26 -9.63
N CYS A 204 15.30 -43.42 -8.90
CA CYS A 204 16.52 -42.67 -9.13
C CYS A 204 17.21 -43.14 -10.42
N ALA A 205 17.43 -42.23 -11.37
CA ALA A 205 18.17 -42.52 -12.60
C ALA A 205 19.65 -42.86 -12.37
N LEU A 206 20.23 -42.42 -11.24
CA LEU A 206 21.65 -42.61 -10.92
C LEU A 206 21.91 -43.86 -10.09
N CYS A 207 21.02 -44.19 -9.16
CA CYS A 207 21.20 -45.29 -8.21
C CYS A 207 20.39 -46.54 -8.57
N GLY A 208 19.49 -46.46 -9.56
CA GLY A 208 18.66 -47.59 -9.98
C GLY A 208 17.38 -47.76 -9.16
N PRO A 209 16.60 -48.84 -9.43
CA PRO A 209 15.28 -49.10 -8.86
C PRO A 209 15.26 -49.36 -7.35
N ASP A 210 16.37 -49.84 -6.78
CA ASP A 210 16.44 -50.21 -5.37
C ASP A 210 16.73 -49.02 -4.43
N ALA A 211 16.96 -47.83 -5.01
CA ALA A 211 17.25 -46.64 -4.23
C ALA A 211 16.00 -46.11 -3.53
N ARG A 212 16.11 -45.86 -2.22
CA ARG A 212 15.01 -45.27 -1.44
C ARG A 212 14.81 -43.80 -1.83
N MET A 213 13.56 -43.42 -2.06
CA MET A 213 13.15 -42.07 -2.44
C MET A 213 12.34 -41.45 -1.29
N ALA A 214 12.75 -40.26 -0.85
CA ALA A 214 12.05 -39.45 0.13
C ALA A 214 11.29 -38.31 -0.56
N ARG A 215 10.15 -37.90 0.02
CA ARG A 215 9.35 -36.77 -0.46
C ARG A 215 9.59 -35.57 0.46
N LEU A 216 10.05 -34.46 -0.11
CA LEU A 216 10.40 -33.25 0.61
C LEU A 216 9.53 -32.07 0.14
N GLN A 217 9.12 -31.23 1.10
CA GLN A 217 8.50 -29.95 0.81
C GLN A 217 9.60 -28.89 0.64
N ILE A 218 9.74 -28.36 -0.57
CA ILE A 218 10.74 -27.34 -0.91
C ILE A 218 10.13 -26.24 -1.80
N PRO A 219 10.71 -25.03 -1.81
CA PRO A 219 10.32 -24.01 -2.78
C PRO A 219 10.67 -24.47 -4.20
N HIS A 220 9.77 -24.26 -5.16
CA HIS A 220 10.05 -24.57 -6.56
C HIS A 220 11.22 -23.75 -7.10
N ALA A 221 11.42 -22.52 -6.62
CA ALA A 221 12.59 -21.70 -6.95
C ALA A 221 13.92 -22.39 -6.57
N PHE A 222 13.95 -23.18 -5.48
CA PHE A 222 15.14 -23.93 -5.08
C PHE A 222 15.45 -25.06 -6.09
N LYS A 223 14.42 -25.78 -6.57
CA LYS A 223 14.59 -26.78 -7.63
C LYS A 223 15.13 -26.17 -8.92
N TYR A 224 14.62 -25.00 -9.30
CA TYR A 224 15.13 -24.27 -10.46
C TYR A 224 16.61 -23.88 -10.28
N MET A 225 16.99 -23.37 -9.10
CA MET A 225 18.39 -23.07 -8.79
C MET A 225 19.31 -24.30 -8.90
N VAL A 226 18.87 -25.47 -8.41
CA VAL A 226 19.65 -26.72 -8.54
C VAL A 226 19.81 -27.14 -10.02
N ALA A 227 18.81 -26.89 -10.86
CA ALA A 227 18.90 -27.15 -12.30
C ALA A 227 19.90 -26.22 -13.01
N GLU A 228 19.91 -24.94 -12.66
CA GLU A 228 20.89 -23.97 -13.20
C GLU A 228 22.31 -24.26 -12.71
N LEU A 229 22.49 -24.68 -11.45
CA LEU A 229 23.81 -25.11 -10.98
C LEU A 229 24.30 -26.38 -11.71
N ALA A 230 23.39 -27.31 -11.98
CA ALA A 230 23.71 -28.51 -12.75
C ALA A 230 24.09 -28.20 -14.21
N SER A 231 23.51 -27.15 -14.82
CA SER A 231 23.87 -26.72 -16.18
C SER A 231 25.31 -26.19 -16.27
N ILE A 232 25.83 -25.64 -15.17
CA ILE A 232 27.23 -25.18 -15.01
C ILE A 232 28.16 -26.34 -14.58
N GLY A 233 27.62 -27.53 -14.32
CA GLY A 233 28.38 -28.71 -13.89
C GLY A 233 28.57 -28.81 -12.37
N ILE A 234 27.85 -28.01 -11.58
CA ILE A 234 27.87 -28.06 -10.11
C ILE A 234 26.77 -29.01 -9.62
N CYS A 235 27.17 -30.07 -8.89
CA CYS A 235 26.23 -31.03 -8.32
C CYS A 235 25.88 -30.69 -6.86
N VAL A 236 24.62 -30.32 -6.61
CA VAL A 236 24.09 -30.12 -5.26
C VAL A 236 23.54 -31.44 -4.71
N LYS A 237 24.05 -31.86 -3.54
CA LYS A 237 23.60 -33.08 -2.84
C LYS A 237 22.92 -32.72 -1.52
N LEU A 238 21.69 -33.17 -1.35
CA LEU A 238 20.93 -33.04 -0.12
C LEU A 238 21.18 -34.24 0.79
N LYS A 239 21.62 -34.00 2.03
CA LYS A 239 21.66 -35.04 3.05
C LYS A 239 20.27 -35.17 3.67
N VAL A 240 19.58 -36.25 3.34
CA VAL A 240 18.25 -36.55 3.88
C VAL A 240 18.43 -37.57 4.99
N SER A 241 18.30 -37.14 6.24
CA SER A 241 18.16 -38.04 7.39
C SER A 241 16.68 -38.22 7.69
N GLU A 242 16.24 -39.47 7.79
CA GLU A 242 14.95 -39.79 8.41
C GLU A 242 15.15 -39.56 9.92
N ASN A 243 14.64 -38.45 10.44
CA ASN A 243 14.45 -38.35 11.88
C ASN A 243 13.31 -39.31 12.24
N ALA A 244 13.66 -40.41 12.90
CA ALA A 244 12.72 -41.41 13.41
C ALA A 244 11.92 -40.92 14.64
N ASP A 245 12.16 -39.69 15.10
CA ASP A 245 11.59 -39.15 16.34
C ASP A 245 10.79 -37.86 16.06
N ALA A 246 9.54 -38.03 15.64
CA ALA A 246 8.44 -37.09 15.78
C ALA A 246 7.10 -37.85 15.74
#